data_AF-A0A8S2GBW3-F1
#
_entry.id   AF-A0A8S2GBW3-F1
#
_cell.length_a   1.000
_cell.length_b   1.000
_cell.length_c   1.000
_cell.angle_alpha   90.00
_cell.angle_beta   90.00
_cell.angle_gamma   90.00
#
_symmetry.space_group_name_H-M   'P 1'
#
loop_
_entity.id
_entity.type
_entity.pdbx_description
1 polymer ?
#
loop_
_entity_poly.entity_id
_entity_poly.type
_entity_poly.pdbx_seq_one_letter_code
_entity_poly.pdbx_strand_id
1 'polypeptide(L)'
;PPNIYFKRKDKGGLNYQALVPQTLLDIETIKAILAEYKIHNADIILRCDATEDDIIDIIEGNRIYVPAIYVLNKIDQISIEELDIIYKIPHTVPISAHHKWNFDDLLEKMWVYLKLVRIYTKPKGQLPDYQAPVVLLQGHTTVEDFCNKIHRQLMA
;
A
#
# COMPACT_ATOMS: atom_id res chain seq x y z
N PRO A 1 -1.66 5.16 1.16
CA PRO A 1 -1.72 6.40 0.35
C PRO A 1 -2.60 7.43 1.06
N PRO A 2 -2.17 8.70 1.13
CA PRO A 2 -2.95 9.77 1.73
C PRO A 2 -4.27 10.00 0.98
N ASN A 3 -5.37 10.24 1.72
CA ASN A 3 -6.68 10.49 1.12
C ASN A 3 -6.86 11.98 0.83
N ILE A 4 -6.18 12.42 -0.22
CA ILE A 4 -6.18 13.81 -0.66
C ILE A 4 -6.57 13.82 -2.13
N TYR A 5 -7.52 14.68 -2.45
CA TYR A 5 -7.93 14.89 -3.83
C TYR A 5 -7.18 16.10 -4.38
N PHE A 6 -6.43 15.88 -5.46
CA PHE A 6 -5.67 16.89 -6.17
C PHE A 6 -6.13 16.94 -7.63
N LYS A 7 -6.47 18.13 -8.13
CA LYS A 7 -6.79 18.35 -9.54
C LYS A 7 -6.18 19.66 -10.04
N ARG A 8 -5.29 19.57 -11.02
CA ARG A 8 -4.74 20.75 -11.70
C ARG A 8 -5.81 21.46 -12.53
N LYS A 9 -5.80 22.79 -12.50
CA LYS A 9 -6.67 23.66 -13.29
C LYS A 9 -5.84 24.55 -14.22
N ASP A 10 -6.48 25.11 -15.24
CA ASP A 10 -5.84 26.08 -16.13
C ASP A 10 -5.92 27.51 -15.59
N LYS A 11 -7.00 27.84 -14.84
CA LYS A 11 -7.28 29.17 -14.27
C LYS A 11 -8.05 29.04 -12.96
N GLY A 12 -8.03 30.09 -12.12
CA GLY A 12 -8.84 30.18 -10.90
C GLY A 12 -8.09 30.14 -9.58
N GLY A 13 -6.75 30.15 -9.60
CA GLY A 13 -5.90 30.11 -8.41
C GLY A 13 -5.93 28.77 -7.68
N LEU A 14 -5.43 28.77 -6.45
CA LEU A 14 -5.48 27.62 -5.55
C LEU A 14 -6.80 27.62 -4.78
N ASN A 15 -7.61 26.58 -4.98
CA ASN A 15 -8.77 26.31 -4.15
C ASN A 15 -8.40 25.24 -3.11
N TYR A 16 -8.47 25.60 -1.85
CA TYR A 16 -8.10 24.75 -0.73
C TYR A 16 -9.32 24.49 0.15
N GLN A 17 -9.60 23.21 0.41
CA GLN A 17 -10.66 22.78 1.31
C GLN A 17 -10.14 21.67 2.25
N ALA A 18 -10.25 21.89 3.55
CA ALA A 18 -9.93 20.87 4.56
C ALA A 18 -11.21 20.36 5.21
N LEU A 19 -11.44 19.03 5.17
CA LEU A 19 -12.54 18.39 5.89
C LEU A 19 -12.16 18.03 7.33
N VAL A 20 -10.86 17.91 7.60
CA VAL A 20 -10.28 17.59 8.91
C VAL A 20 -9.36 18.74 9.31
N PRO A 21 -9.36 19.20 10.57
CA PRO A 21 -8.41 20.20 11.03
C PRO A 21 -6.97 19.73 10.79
N GLN A 22 -6.16 20.58 10.16
CA GLN A 22 -4.76 20.30 9.91
C GLN A 22 -3.91 20.80 11.08
N THR A 23 -2.95 19.98 11.51
CA THR A 23 -2.02 20.38 12.59
C THR A 23 -0.66 20.82 12.08
N LEU A 24 -0.22 20.26 10.94
CA LEU A 24 1.13 20.45 10.40
C LEU A 24 1.16 21.29 9.13
N LEU A 25 0.02 21.44 8.46
CA LEU A 25 -0.05 21.94 7.09
C LEU A 25 -0.83 23.26 7.00
N ASP A 26 -0.11 24.31 6.63
CA ASP A 26 -0.67 25.64 6.38
C ASP A 26 -0.89 25.90 4.88
N ILE A 27 -1.85 26.77 4.57
CA ILE A 27 -2.18 27.17 3.18
C ILE A 27 -0.96 27.80 2.49
N GLU A 28 -0.11 28.52 3.23
CA GLU A 28 1.10 29.14 2.70
C GLU A 28 2.13 28.10 2.27
N THR A 29 2.34 27.06 3.08
CA THR A 29 3.22 25.93 2.78
C THR A 29 2.75 25.19 1.52
N ILE A 30 1.46 24.92 1.38
CA ILE A 30 0.89 24.30 0.17
C ILE A 30 1.15 25.17 -1.06
N LYS A 31 0.95 26.49 -0.94
CA LYS A 31 1.24 27.42 -2.05
C LYS A 31 2.72 27.42 -2.43
N ALA A 32 3.62 27.37 -1.45
CA ALA A 32 5.06 27.32 -1.68
C ALA A 32 5.46 26.04 -2.43
N ILE A 33 4.99 24.87 -1.97
CA ILE A 33 5.22 23.58 -2.63
C ILE A 33 4.71 23.62 -4.07
N LEU A 34 3.45 24.02 -4.28
CA LEU A 34 2.88 24.08 -5.64
C LEU A 34 3.59 25.07 -6.56
N ALA A 35 4.08 26.20 -6.02
CA ALA A 35 4.83 27.17 -6.79
C ALA A 35 6.17 26.59 -7.28
N GLU A 36 6.85 25.78 -6.46
CA GLU A 36 8.09 25.08 -6.84
C GLU A 36 7.85 24.08 -7.97
N TYR A 37 6.71 23.37 -7.95
CA TYR A 37 6.26 22.50 -9.03
C TYR A 37 5.66 23.25 -10.24
N LYS A 38 5.70 24.59 -10.26
CA LYS A 38 5.15 25.46 -11.32
C LYS A 38 3.64 25.26 -11.55
N ILE A 39 2.90 24.97 -10.48
CA ILE A 39 1.45 24.78 -10.47
C ILE A 39 0.80 25.98 -9.78
N HIS A 40 0.21 26.88 -10.55
CA HIS A 40 -0.42 28.09 -10.01
C HIS A 40 -1.94 27.95 -9.78
N ASN A 41 -2.58 26.96 -10.41
CA ASN A 41 -4.02 26.73 -10.30
C ASN A 41 -4.30 25.24 -10.03
N ALA A 42 -4.93 24.95 -8.90
CA ALA A 42 -5.28 23.59 -8.49
C ALA A 42 -6.45 23.58 -7.50
N ASP A 43 -7.21 22.49 -7.49
CA ASP A 43 -8.12 22.14 -6.40
C ASP A 43 -7.46 21.11 -5.50
N ILE A 44 -7.40 21.41 -4.20
CA ILE A 44 -6.90 20.49 -3.17
C ILE A 44 -7.98 20.32 -2.11
N ILE A 45 -8.36 19.06 -1.89
CA ILE A 45 -9.30 18.68 -0.83
C ILE A 45 -8.60 17.68 0.09
N LEU A 46 -8.33 18.11 1.32
CA LEU A 46 -7.72 17.27 2.36
C LEU A 46 -8.81 16.57 3.18
N ARG A 47 -8.81 15.24 3.17
CA ARG A 47 -9.72 14.40 3.99
C ARG A 47 -9.02 13.73 5.18
N CYS A 48 -7.74 13.99 5.37
CA CYS A 48 -6.91 13.54 6.48
C CYS A 48 -6.01 14.68 6.96
N ASP A 49 -5.42 14.53 8.15
CA ASP A 49 -4.31 15.39 8.59
C ASP A 49 -3.08 15.01 7.76
N ALA A 50 -2.73 15.86 6.81
CA ALA A 50 -1.70 15.59 5.82
C ALA A 50 -0.36 16.20 6.24
N THR A 51 0.73 15.69 5.68
CA THR A 51 2.08 16.27 5.79
C THR A 51 2.53 16.88 4.45
N GLU A 52 3.59 17.68 4.47
CA GLU A 52 4.20 18.23 3.26
C GLU A 52 4.61 17.12 2.27
N ASP A 53 5.17 16.03 2.78
CA ASP A 53 5.56 14.85 1.99
C ASP A 53 4.36 14.19 1.30
N ASP A 54 3.19 14.12 1.98
CA ASP A 54 1.96 13.57 1.39
C ASP A 54 1.50 14.38 0.17
N ILE A 55 1.66 15.71 0.21
CA ILE A 55 1.32 16.59 -0.91
C ILE A 55 2.29 16.36 -2.07
N ILE A 56 3.58 16.25 -1.78
CA ILE A 56 4.62 15.97 -2.77
C ILE A 56 4.36 14.61 -3.46
N ASP A 57 4.06 13.58 -2.68
CA ASP A 57 3.78 12.23 -3.19
C ASP A 57 2.63 12.21 -4.21
N ILE A 58 1.60 13.03 -3.99
CA ILE A 58 0.43 13.12 -4.89
C ILE A 58 0.75 13.92 -6.15
N ILE A 59 1.53 15.00 -6.01
CA ILE A 59 1.94 15.82 -7.16
C ILE A 59 2.81 14.99 -8.11
N GLU A 60 3.72 14.19 -7.55
CA GLU A 60 4.56 13.31 -8.35
C GLU A 60 3.76 12.17 -9.01
N GLY A 61 2.75 11.62 -8.33
CA GLY A 61 1.82 10.61 -8.89
C GLY A 61 2.45 9.27 -9.25
N ASN A 62 3.77 9.14 -9.17
CA ASN A 62 4.55 7.96 -9.54
C ASN A 62 4.98 7.10 -8.34
N ARG A 63 4.46 7.41 -7.14
CA ARG A 63 4.81 6.71 -5.90
C ARG A 63 4.11 5.37 -5.81
N ILE A 64 4.88 4.33 -5.48
CA ILE A 64 4.38 2.98 -5.26
C ILE A 64 4.42 2.70 -3.76
N TYR A 65 3.26 2.61 -3.12
CA TYR A 65 3.15 2.24 -1.71
C TYR A 65 3.24 0.71 -1.57
N VAL A 66 4.37 0.22 -1.08
CA VAL A 66 4.62 -1.21 -0.89
C VAL A 66 4.48 -1.56 0.59
N PRO A 67 3.71 -2.60 0.95
CA PRO A 67 3.65 -3.08 2.33
C PRO A 67 5.02 -3.62 2.76
N ALA A 68 5.46 -3.29 3.97
CA ALA A 68 6.74 -3.72 4.52
C ALA A 68 6.55 -4.45 5.85
N ILE A 69 7.40 -5.45 6.10
CA ILE A 69 7.49 -6.18 7.37
C ILE A 69 8.90 -6.00 7.90
N TYR A 70 9.02 -5.53 9.13
CA TYR A 70 10.29 -5.42 9.83
C TYR A 70 10.66 -6.76 10.46
N VAL A 71 11.69 -7.40 9.92
CA VAL A 71 12.16 -8.71 10.40
C VAL A 71 13.31 -8.50 11.37
N LEU A 72 13.07 -8.72 12.66
CA LEU A 72 14.08 -8.56 13.70
C LEU A 72 14.73 -9.90 14.00
N ASN A 73 15.95 -10.09 13.51
CA ASN A 73 16.69 -11.34 13.67
C ASN A 73 17.49 -11.38 14.98
N LYS A 74 17.92 -12.58 15.39
CA LYS A 74 18.73 -12.89 16.59
C LYS A 74 17.96 -12.85 17.91
N ILE A 75 16.72 -13.32 17.92
CA ILE A 75 15.91 -13.37 19.15
C ILE A 75 16.44 -14.38 20.19
N ASP A 76 17.43 -15.20 19.82
CA ASP A 76 18.19 -16.07 20.72
C ASP A 76 19.09 -15.30 21.69
N GLN A 77 19.37 -14.02 21.42
CA GLN A 77 20.24 -13.17 22.26
C GLN A 77 19.47 -12.25 23.22
N ILE A 78 18.14 -12.25 23.16
CA ILE A 78 17.28 -11.38 23.98
C ILE A 78 16.51 -12.20 25.00
N SER A 79 16.03 -11.54 26.06
CA SER A 79 15.16 -12.13 27.06
C SER A 79 13.70 -12.23 26.58
N ILE A 80 12.90 -13.06 27.25
CA ILE A 80 11.46 -13.23 26.94
C ILE A 80 10.69 -11.91 27.20
N GLU A 81 11.10 -11.14 28.20
CA GLU A 81 10.48 -9.85 28.53
C GLU A 81 10.69 -8.80 27.42
N GLU A 82 11.89 -8.77 26.83
CA GLU A 82 12.19 -7.90 25.69
C GLU A 82 11.44 -8.34 24.43
N LEU A 83 11.28 -9.65 24.23
CA LEU A 83 10.50 -10.20 23.13
C LEU A 83 9.04 -9.74 23.18
N ASP A 84 8.42 -9.72 24.36
CA ASP A 84 7.04 -9.22 24.55
C ASP A 84 6.89 -7.73 24.22
N ILE A 85 7.93 -6.93 24.44
CA ILE A 85 7.95 -5.51 24.04
C ILE A 85 8.02 -5.41 22.51
N ILE A 86 8.87 -6.22 21.88
CA ILE A 86 9.03 -6.23 20.42
C ILE A 86 7.72 -6.59 19.71
N TYR A 87 6.94 -7.53 20.25
CA TYR A 87 5.63 -7.90 19.68
C TYR A 87 4.61 -6.76 19.67
N LYS A 88 4.79 -5.72 20.49
CA LYS A 88 3.92 -4.52 20.48
C LYS A 88 4.24 -3.57 19.33
N ILE A 89 5.41 -3.70 18.71
CA ILE A 89 5.82 -2.85 17.59
C ILE A 89 5.03 -3.26 16.35
N PRO A 90 4.34 -2.33 15.67
CA PRO A 90 3.56 -2.65 14.48
C PRO A 90 4.46 -3.15 13.34
N HIS A 91 3.88 -3.95 12.44
CA HIS A 91 4.55 -4.47 11.24
C HIS A 91 5.84 -5.27 11.50
N THR A 92 6.05 -5.77 12.73
CA THR A 92 7.30 -6.42 13.13
C THR A 92 7.13 -7.92 13.32
N VAL A 93 8.14 -8.70 12.92
CA VAL A 93 8.25 -10.14 13.18
C VAL A 93 9.63 -10.45 13.77
N PRO A 94 9.70 -10.83 15.06
CA PRO A 94 10.94 -11.31 15.68
C PRO A 94 11.24 -12.73 15.21
N ILE A 95 12.45 -13.01 14.72
CA ILE A 95 12.88 -14.34 14.24
C ILE A 95 14.26 -14.73 14.79
N SER A 96 14.55 -16.04 14.85
CA SER A 96 15.94 -16.54 14.95
C SER A 96 16.25 -17.34 13.70
N ALA A 97 17.06 -16.79 12.80
CA ALA A 97 17.44 -17.47 11.58
C ALA A 97 18.27 -18.74 11.83
N HIS A 98 19.05 -18.76 12.92
CA HIS A 98 19.88 -19.91 13.30
C HIS A 98 19.02 -21.10 13.76
N HIS A 99 18.04 -20.82 14.63
CA HIS A 99 17.15 -21.85 15.18
C HIS A 99 15.86 -22.05 14.37
N LYS A 100 15.66 -21.24 13.31
CA LYS A 100 14.46 -21.20 12.47
C LYS A 100 13.18 -20.91 13.26
N TRP A 101 13.30 -20.11 14.31
CA TRP A 101 12.14 -19.70 15.11
C TRP A 101 11.33 -18.63 14.39
N ASN A 102 10.01 -18.71 14.56
CA ASN A 102 9.03 -17.75 14.04
C ASN A 102 8.99 -17.58 12.52
N PHE A 103 9.50 -18.56 11.76
CA PHE A 103 9.35 -18.54 10.31
C PHE A 103 7.88 -18.73 9.89
N ASP A 104 7.10 -19.48 10.66
CA ASP A 104 5.68 -19.67 10.41
C ASP A 104 4.89 -18.36 10.54
N ASP A 105 5.14 -17.57 11.60
CA ASP A 105 4.53 -16.24 11.78
C ASP A 105 4.96 -15.26 10.68
N LEU A 106 6.24 -15.32 10.28
CA LEU A 106 6.73 -14.52 9.15
C LEU A 106 5.98 -14.85 7.85
N LEU A 107 5.80 -16.14 7.55
CA LEU A 107 5.07 -16.59 6.37
C LEU A 107 3.59 -16.20 6.43
N GLU A 108 2.96 -16.34 7.58
CA GLU A 108 1.56 -15.95 7.79
C GLU A 108 1.37 -14.44 7.60
N LYS A 109 2.20 -13.60 8.23
CA LYS A 109 2.12 -12.14 8.04
C LYS A 109 2.41 -11.75 6.60
N MET A 110 3.38 -12.39 5.94
CA MET A 110 3.65 -12.14 4.53
C MET A 110 2.44 -12.47 3.64
N TRP A 111 1.77 -13.60 3.90
CA TRP A 111 0.54 -13.96 3.20
C TRP A 111 -0.58 -12.92 3.39
N VAL A 112 -0.77 -12.46 4.63
CA VAL A 112 -1.78 -11.44 4.96
C VAL A 112 -1.45 -10.10 4.30
N TYR A 113 -0.17 -9.71 4.20
CA TYR A 113 0.24 -8.40 3.64
C TYR A 113 0.18 -8.38 2.12
N LEU A 114 0.57 -9.49 1.48
CA LEU A 114 0.52 -9.62 0.02
C LEU A 114 -0.91 -9.61 -0.52
N LYS A 115 -1.91 -9.93 0.31
CA LYS A 115 -3.34 -9.84 -0.04
C LYS A 115 -3.64 -10.53 -1.37
N LEU A 116 -3.13 -11.75 -1.52
CA LEU A 116 -3.26 -12.51 -2.76
C LEU A 116 -4.64 -13.15 -2.87
N VAL A 117 -5.20 -13.12 -4.08
CA VAL A 117 -6.45 -13.79 -4.41
C VAL A 117 -6.13 -15.01 -5.27
N ARG A 118 -6.55 -16.19 -4.79
CA ARG A 118 -6.41 -17.45 -5.53
C ARG A 118 -7.71 -17.73 -6.27
N ILE A 119 -7.64 -17.79 -7.60
CA ILE A 119 -8.77 -18.12 -8.47
C ILE A 119 -8.55 -19.52 -9.02
N TYR A 120 -9.51 -20.41 -8.79
CA TYR A 120 -9.46 -21.79 -9.25
C TYR A 120 -10.28 -21.93 -10.54
N THR A 121 -9.66 -22.52 -11.56
CA THR A 121 -10.33 -22.69 -12.85
C THR A 121 -11.22 -23.92 -12.84
N LYS A 122 -12.39 -23.82 -13.48
CA LYS A 122 -13.34 -24.93 -13.59
C LYS A 122 -13.77 -25.10 -15.05
N PRO A 123 -13.21 -26.08 -15.79
CA PRO A 123 -13.69 -26.42 -17.11
C PRO A 123 -15.13 -26.94 -17.07
N LYS A 124 -15.90 -26.69 -18.14
CA LYS A 124 -17.29 -27.15 -18.23
C LYS A 124 -17.35 -28.67 -18.15
N GLY A 125 -18.09 -29.20 -17.17
CA GLY A 125 -18.25 -30.64 -16.96
C GLY A 125 -17.15 -31.30 -16.12
N GLN A 126 -16.15 -30.54 -15.65
CA GLN A 126 -15.10 -31.03 -14.76
C GLN A 126 -15.19 -30.38 -13.37
N LEU A 127 -14.52 -30.99 -12.40
CA LEU A 127 -14.34 -30.39 -11.08
C LEU A 127 -13.30 -29.26 -11.16
N PRO A 128 -13.39 -28.23 -10.31
CA PRO A 128 -12.35 -27.22 -10.20
C PRO A 128 -11.00 -27.85 -9.85
N ASP A 129 -9.94 -27.37 -10.48
CA ASP A 129 -8.58 -27.72 -10.07
C ASP A 129 -8.16 -26.85 -8.88
N TYR A 130 -7.88 -27.49 -7.74
CA TYR A 130 -7.41 -26.83 -6.52
C TYR A 130 -5.89 -26.87 -6.35
N GLN A 131 -5.15 -27.53 -7.25
CA GLN A 131 -3.68 -27.63 -7.17
C GLN A 131 -2.98 -26.44 -7.81
N ALA A 132 -3.51 -25.94 -8.94
CA ALA A 132 -2.91 -24.83 -9.69
C ALA A 132 -3.84 -23.59 -9.75
N PRO A 133 -3.97 -22.82 -8.66
CA PRO A 133 -4.70 -21.55 -8.70
C PRO A 133 -3.96 -20.50 -9.53
N VAL A 134 -4.72 -19.68 -10.24
CA VAL A 134 -4.22 -18.41 -10.77
C VAL A 134 -4.20 -17.41 -9.61
N VAL A 135 -3.01 -16.91 -9.29
CA VAL A 135 -2.80 -15.97 -8.18
C VAL A 135 -2.77 -14.55 -8.73
N LEU A 136 -3.67 -13.70 -8.24
CA LEU A 136 -3.77 -12.28 -8.54
C LEU A 136 -3.51 -11.45 -7.29
N LEU A 137 -3.02 -10.22 -7.48
CA LEU A 137 -2.83 -9.23 -6.43
C LEU A 137 -4.17 -8.51 -6.15
N GLN A 138 -4.49 -8.25 -4.88
CA GLN A 138 -5.66 -7.44 -4.54
C GLN A 138 -5.58 -6.05 -5.20
N GLY A 139 -6.63 -5.68 -5.92
CA GLY A 139 -6.68 -4.47 -6.75
C GLY A 139 -6.61 -4.75 -8.27
N HIS A 140 -6.02 -5.87 -8.66
CA HIS A 140 -5.97 -6.38 -10.04
C HIS A 140 -6.73 -7.72 -10.12
N THR A 141 -7.98 -7.71 -9.68
CA THR A 141 -8.81 -8.92 -9.53
C THR A 141 -9.99 -8.94 -10.49
N THR A 142 -9.92 -8.19 -11.59
CA THR A 142 -10.99 -8.21 -12.59
C THR A 142 -10.95 -9.49 -13.41
N VAL A 143 -12.06 -9.84 -14.08
CA VAL A 143 -12.09 -10.97 -15.02
C VAL A 143 -11.11 -10.75 -16.16
N GLU A 144 -10.91 -9.51 -16.59
CA GLU A 144 -9.91 -9.13 -17.58
C GLU A 144 -8.48 -9.41 -17.10
N ASP A 145 -8.14 -9.03 -15.87
CA ASP A 145 -6.83 -9.33 -15.26
C ASP A 145 -6.58 -10.84 -15.22
N PHE A 146 -7.60 -11.62 -14.86
CA PHE A 146 -7.55 -13.08 -14.86
C PHE A 146 -7.33 -13.65 -16.27
N CYS A 147 -8.10 -13.22 -17.27
CA CYS A 147 -7.93 -13.67 -18.65
C CYS A 147 -6.53 -13.33 -19.19
N ASN A 148 -6.05 -12.11 -18.94
CA ASN A 148 -4.72 -11.66 -19.34
C ASN A 148 -3.59 -12.45 -18.65
N LYS A 149 -3.82 -12.93 -17.42
CA LYS A 149 -2.87 -13.78 -16.69
C LYS A 149 -2.76 -15.18 -17.26
N ILE A 150 -3.85 -15.72 -17.82
CA ILE A 150 -3.86 -17.03 -18.50
C ILE A 150 -3.26 -16.90 -19.90
N HIS A 151 -3.85 -16.05 -20.73
CA HIS A 151 -3.37 -15.84 -22.10
C HIS A 151 -3.93 -14.53 -22.68
N ARG A 152 -3.07 -13.68 -23.25
CA ARG A 152 -3.46 -12.36 -23.79
C ARG A 152 -4.52 -12.39 -24.90
N GLN A 153 -4.66 -13.52 -25.61
CA GLN A 153 -5.64 -13.66 -26.71
C GLN A 153 -7.05 -14.03 -26.23
N LEU A 154 -7.27 -14.34 -24.95
CA LEU A 154 -8.62 -14.66 -24.43
C LEU A 154 -9.58 -13.46 -24.48
N MET A 155 -9.05 -12.25 -24.55
CA MET A 155 -9.80 -10.99 -24.61
C MET A 155 -9.87 -10.40 -26.03
N ALA A 156 -9.20 -11.01 -27.01
CA ALA A 156 -9.15 -10.54 -28.40
C ALA A 156 -10.36 -11.01 -29.22
#